data_AF-A0A4X1W2M2-F1
#
_entry.id   AF-A0A4X1W2M2-F1
#
_cell.length_a   1.000
_cell.length_b   1.000
_cell.length_c   1.000
_cell.angle_alpha   90.00
_cell.angle_beta   90.00
_cell.angle_gamma   90.00
#
_symmetry.space_group_name_H-M   'P 1'
#
loop_
_entity.id
_entity.type
_entity.pdbx_description
1 polymer ?
#
loop_
_entity_poly.entity_id
_entity_poly.type
_entity_poly.pdbx_seq_one_letter_code
_entity_poly.pdbx_strand_id
1 'polypeptide(L)' 'MASASYHISNLLEKMTSSDKDFRFMATNDLMTELQKDSIKLDDDSERKVLLEDKNGEVQNLAVKWTIRKELRFKQK' A
#
# COMPACT_ATOMS: atom_id res chain seq x y z
N MET A 1 14.70 14.67 0.88
CA MET A 1 14.26 13.30 0.50
C MET A 1 13.57 12.67 1.70
N ALA A 2 12.30 13.01 1.96
CA ALA A 2 11.52 12.46 3.07
C ALA A 2 9.99 12.51 2.84
N SER A 3 9.50 13.28 1.86
CA SER A 3 8.06 13.52 1.67
C SER A 3 7.26 12.27 1.29
N ALA A 4 7.83 11.35 0.51
CA ALA A 4 7.11 10.17 0.03
C ALA A 4 6.77 9.19 1.16
N SER A 5 7.69 8.94 2.10
CA SER A 5 7.43 8.05 3.24
C SER A 5 6.32 8.57 4.15
N TYR A 6 6.31 9.87 4.47
CA TYR A 6 5.23 10.49 5.25
C TYR A 6 3.89 10.43 4.51
N HIS A 7 3.90 10.59 3.19
CA HIS A 7 2.68 10.50 2.40
C HIS A 7 2.07 9.09 2.49
N ILE A 8 2.90 8.05 2.41
CA ILE A 8 2.46 6.66 2.56
C ILE A 8 1.96 6.38 3.97
N SER A 9 2.64 6.85 5.02
CA SER A 9 2.16 6.67 6.40
C SER A 9 0.75 7.25 6.57
N ASN A 10 0.49 8.44 6.01
CA ASN A 10 -0.84 9.02 6.00
C ASN A 10 -1.86 8.19 5.18
N LEU A 11 -1.44 7.58 4.07
CA LEU A 11 -2.31 6.70 3.29
C LEU A 11 -2.64 5.41 4.03
N LEU A 12 -1.67 4.81 4.73
CA LEU A 12 -1.86 3.60 5.53
C LEU A 12 -2.85 3.84 6.68
N GLU A 13 -2.77 4.98 7.36
CA GLU A 13 -3.76 5.35 8.37
C GLU A 13 -5.18 5.44 7.75
N LYS A 14 -5.30 6.05 6.57
CA LYS A 14 -6.58 6.15 5.85
C LYS A 14 -7.10 4.80 5.34
N MET A 15 -6.22 3.86 5.00
CA MET A 15 -6.61 2.48 4.65
C MET A 15 -7.24 1.73 5.83
N THR A 16 -6.92 2.09 7.06
CA THR A 16 -7.56 1.51 8.27
C THR A 16 -8.83 2.25 8.70
N SER A 17 -9.24 3.28 7.96
CA SER A 17 -10.43 4.07 8.27
C SER A 17 -11.71 3.22 8.20
N SER A 18 -12.72 3.58 8.99
CA SER A 18 -14.02 2.91 8.96
C SER A 18 -14.79 3.16 7.66
N ASP A 19 -14.48 4.26 6.98
CA ASP A 19 -15.13 4.72 5.76
C ASP A 19 -14.58 4.02 4.51
N LYS A 20 -15.46 3.37 3.75
CA LYS A 20 -15.12 2.58 2.56
C LYS A 20 -14.46 3.44 1.48
N ASP A 21 -14.94 4.66 1.26
CA ASP A 21 -14.47 5.52 0.18
C ASP A 21 -13.08 6.07 0.52
N PHE A 22 -12.82 6.39 1.79
CA PHE A 22 -11.47 6.71 2.26
C PHE A 22 -10.51 5.52 2.13
N ARG A 23 -10.94 4.30 2.48
CA ARG A 23 -10.11 3.09 2.30
C ARG A 23 -9.75 2.88 0.82
N PHE A 24 -10.72 3.05 -0.08
CA PHE A 24 -10.50 2.86 -1.51
C PHE A 24 -9.61 3.95 -2.12
N MET A 25 -9.86 5.22 -1.80
CA MET A 25 -9.00 6.33 -2.23
C MET A 25 -7.56 6.15 -1.74
N ALA A 26 -7.38 5.82 -0.45
CA ALA A 26 -6.06 5.65 0.12
C ALA A 26 -5.28 4.47 -0.50
N THR A 27 -5.97 3.35 -0.77
CA THR A 27 -5.36 2.18 -1.42
C THR A 27 -4.98 2.50 -2.88
N ASN A 28 -5.80 3.26 -3.58
CA ASN A 28 -5.54 3.66 -4.97
C ASN A 28 -4.34 4.62 -5.09
N ASP A 29 -4.31 5.65 -4.24
CA ASP A 29 -3.19 6.57 -4.13
C ASP A 29 -1.90 5.83 -3.75
N LEU A 30 -1.98 4.88 -2.81
CA LEU A 30 -0.85 4.07 -2.39
C LEU A 30 -0.31 3.23 -3.56
N MET A 31 -1.18 2.60 -4.36
CA MET A 31 -0.79 1.83 -5.55
C MET A 31 -0.12 2.72 -6.60
N THR A 32 -0.54 3.97 -6.74
CA THR A 32 0.07 4.95 -7.66
C THR A 32 1.44 5.41 -7.16
N GLU A 33 1.58 5.66 -5.86
CA GLU A 33 2.87 5.98 -5.26
C GLU A 33 3.85 4.82 -5.36
N LEU A 34 3.39 3.58 -5.19
CA LEU A 34 4.21 2.38 -5.34
C LEU A 34 4.65 2.11 -6.79
N GLN A 35 3.93 2.64 -7.78
CA GLN A 35 4.41 2.65 -9.17
C GLN A 35 5.60 3.57 -9.36
N LYS A 36 5.80 4.56 -8.48
CA LYS A 36 7.01 5.37 -8.45
C LYS A 36 8.10 4.52 -7.78
N ASP A 37 8.92 3.87 -8.60
CA ASP A 37 10.00 2.91 -8.25
C ASP A 37 10.95 3.32 -7.10
N SER A 38 10.91 4.58 -6.67
CA SER A 38 11.79 5.17 -5.65
C SER A 38 11.32 4.98 -4.22
N ILE A 39 10.13 4.40 -4.00
CA ILE A 39 9.55 4.26 -2.66
C ILE A 39 9.98 2.93 -2.02
N LYS A 40 10.60 3.04 -0.85
CA LYS A 40 10.85 1.91 0.05
C LYS A 40 9.85 1.99 1.20
N LEU A 41 9.03 0.95 1.33
CA LEU A 41 8.24 0.71 2.54
C LEU A 41 9.09 -0.03 3.56
N ASP A 42 8.89 0.29 4.82
CA ASP A 42 9.39 -0.48 5.96
C ASP A 42 8.49 -1.71 6.22
N ASP A 43 9.04 -2.74 6.88
CA ASP A 43 8.32 -4.00 7.16
C ASP A 43 6.99 -3.81 7.94
N ASP A 44 6.86 -2.76 8.76
CA ASP A 44 5.63 -2.47 9.50
C ASP A 44 4.53 -1.95 8.56
N SER A 45 4.89 -1.00 7.69
CA SER A 45 4.03 -0.49 6.62
C SER A 45 3.56 -1.61 5.68
N GLU A 46 4.44 -2.55 5.35
CA GLU A 46 4.13 -3.69 4.49
C GLU A 46 3.11 -4.64 5.12
N ARG A 47 3.27 -4.96 6.41
CA ARG A 47 2.29 -5.76 7.16
C ARG A 47 0.93 -5.09 7.23
N LYS A 48 0.89 -3.75 7.29
CA LYS A 48 -0.36 -2.99 7.29
C LYS A 48 -1.09 -3.04 5.94
N VAL A 49 -0.37 -3.08 4.83
CA VAL A 49 -0.97 -3.31 3.50
C VAL A 49 -1.55 -4.72 3.38
N LEU A 50 -0.93 -5.70 4.04
CA LEU A 50 -1.35 -7.11 4.09
C LEU A 50 -2.47 -7.42 5.10
N LEU A 51 -2.97 -6.43 5.84
CA LEU A 51 -4.09 -6.64 6.75
C LEU A 51 -5.32 -7.09 5.95
N GLU A 52 -5.98 -8.15 6.44
CA GLU A 52 -7.22 -8.68 5.89
C GLU A 52 -8.34 -7.63 6.00
N ASP A 53 -8.40 -6.72 5.04
CA ASP A 53 -9.53 -5.82 4.90
C ASP A 53 -10.78 -6.64 4.58
N LYS A 54 -11.90 -6.29 5.21
CA LYS A 54 -13.20 -6.94 4.94
C LYS A 54 -13.68 -6.71 3.50
N ASN A 55 -13.09 -5.74 2.78
CA ASN A 55 -13.37 -5.44 1.39
C ASN A 55 -12.43 -6.22 0.45
N GLY A 56 -13.01 -7.13 -0.34
CA GLY A 56 -12.28 -7.94 -1.31
C GLY A 56 -11.53 -7.16 -2.39
N GLU A 57 -11.95 -5.93 -2.72
CA GLU A 57 -11.22 -5.09 -3.68
C GLU A 57 -9.90 -4.57 -3.10
N VAL A 58 -9.94 -4.16 -1.82
CA VAL A 58 -8.75 -3.71 -1.08
C VAL A 58 -7.79 -4.89 -0.89
N GLN A 59 -8.33 -6.06 -0.56
CA GLN A 59 -7.55 -7.29 -0.45
C GLN A 59 -6.89 -7.69 -1.78
N ASN A 60 -7.63 -7.60 -2.89
CA ASN A 60 -7.07 -7.91 -4.21
C ASN A 60 -5.94 -6.94 -4.60
N LEU A 61 -6.05 -5.66 -4.23
CA LEU A 61 -4.99 -4.68 -4.43
C LEU A 61 -3.76 -4.96 -3.56
N ALA A 62 -3.95 -5.32 -2.29
CA ALA A 62 -2.86 -5.72 -1.38
C ALA A 62 -2.11 -6.98 -1.86
N VAL A 63 -2.85 -7.97 -2.36
CA VAL A 63 -2.28 -9.19 -2.96
C VAL A 63 -1.47 -8.83 -4.21
N LYS A 64 -2.01 -7.98 -5.09
CA LYS A 64 -1.30 -7.51 -6.29
C LYS A 64 -0.01 -6.77 -5.95
N TRP A 65 -0.02 -5.98 -4.88
CA TRP A 65 1.19 -5.33 -4.38
C TRP A 65 2.24 -6.34 -3.91
N THR A 66 1.84 -7.29 -3.06
CA THR A 66 2.73 -8.35 -2.53
C THR A 66 3.39 -9.13 -3.68
N ILE A 67 2.61 -9.54 -4.68
CA ILE A 67 3.12 -10.25 -5.87
C ILE A 67 4.10 -9.37 -6.65
N ARG A 68 3.82 -8.08 -6.82
CA ARG A 68 4.69 -7.17 -7.57
C ARG A 68 6.02 -6.92 -6.85
N LYS A 69 6.02 -6.85 -5.53
CA LYS A 69 7.23 -6.76 -4.71
C LYS A 69 8.09 -8.01 -4.90
N GLU A 70 7.51 -9.20 -4.81
CA GLU A 70 8.23 -10.48 -4.98
C GLU A 70 8.90 -10.56 -6.37
N LEU A 71 8.18 -10.15 -7.42
CA LEU A 71 8.74 -10.07 -8.78
C LEU A 71 9.87 -9.05 -8.91
N ARG A 72 9.83 -7.94 -8.15
CA ARG A 72 10.91 -6.94 -8.11
C ARG A 72 12.12 -7.42 -7.31
N PHE A 73 11.91 -8.18 -6.23
CA PHE A 73 12.99 -8.76 -5.43
C PHE A 73 13.74 -9.85 -6.20
N LYS A 74 13.05 -10.65 -7.03
CA LYS A 74 13.67 -11.66 -7.89
C LYS A 74 14.44 -11.12 -9.10
N GLN A 75 14.26 -9.84 -9.49
CA GLN A 75 14.97 -9.22 -10.61
C GLN A 75 16.21 -8.42 -10.19
N LYS A 76 16.57 -8.40 -8.90
CA LYS A 76 17.82 -7.86 -8.38
C LYS A 76 18.71 -8.97 -7.85
#